data_AF-A0ABD5NSL3-F1
#
_entry.id   AF-A0ABD5NSL3-F1
#
_cell.length_a   1.000
_cell.length_b   1.000
_cell.length_c   1.000
_cell.angle_alpha   90.00
_cell.angle_beta   90.00
_cell.angle_gamma   90.00
#
_symmetry.space_group_name_H-M   'P 1'
#
loop_
_entity.id
_entity.type
_entity.pdbx_description
1 polymer ?
#
loop_
_entity_poly.entity_id
_entity_poly.type
_entity_poly.pdbx_seq_one_letter_code
_entity_poly.pdbx_strand_id
1 'polypeptide(L)'
;MSLSEEARDRLADVVQLQPTKNSELQDRWDLESGSDVHQFLESELSEYYFRDDNSLIRATPEAADLVDVEPGIESDPDDGVPSRVSVTPFQETILSVVPGPSDRSASVVAVLQAVRETGAVDDPDVDDVRSGLQRLKRLGIVEVEYRTVPTYRLAVDRDEFDVSVSE
;
A
#
# COMPACT_ATOMS: atom_id res chain seq x y z
N MET A 1 13.77 -13.18 22.42
CA MET A 1 12.53 -13.72 23.03
C MET A 1 11.65 -14.20 21.89
N SER A 2 10.90 -15.28 22.04
CA SER A 2 9.93 -15.70 21.00
C SER A 2 8.68 -14.84 21.12
N LEU A 3 8.19 -14.30 20.01
CA LEU A 3 6.90 -13.59 19.95
C LEU A 3 5.76 -14.51 20.43
N SER A 4 4.74 -13.91 21.03
CA SER A 4 3.45 -14.58 21.23
C SER A 4 2.79 -14.87 19.88
N GLU A 5 1.81 -15.78 19.86
CA GLU A 5 1.04 -16.08 18.64
C GLU A 5 0.35 -14.82 18.11
N GLU A 6 -0.31 -14.04 18.99
CA GLU A 6 -0.94 -12.77 18.64
C GLU A 6 0.05 -11.74 18.07
N ALA A 7 1.25 -11.62 18.66
CA ALA A 7 2.27 -10.72 18.14
C ALA A 7 2.81 -11.18 16.79
N ARG A 8 2.90 -12.50 16.56
CA ARG A 8 3.32 -13.05 15.26
C ARG A 8 2.27 -12.80 14.18
N ASP A 9 0.98 -12.99 14.49
CA ASP A 9 -0.13 -12.74 13.55
C ASP A 9 -0.21 -11.25 13.20
N ARG A 10 -0.12 -10.37 14.20
CA ARG A 10 -0.09 -8.91 13.95
C ARG A 10 1.15 -8.47 13.22
N LEU A 11 2.30 -9.11 13.44
CA LEU A 11 3.50 -8.83 12.66
C LEU A 11 3.33 -9.23 11.19
N ALA A 12 2.62 -10.33 10.92
CA ALA A 12 2.26 -10.72 9.56
C ALA A 12 1.43 -9.64 8.86
N ASP A 13 0.46 -9.05 9.55
CA ASP A 13 -0.31 -7.91 9.02
C ASP A 13 0.59 -6.69 8.73
N VAL A 14 1.55 -6.38 9.60
CA VAL A 14 2.49 -5.28 9.36
C VAL A 14 3.33 -5.56 8.12
N VAL A 15 3.85 -6.78 7.97
CA VAL A 15 4.65 -7.19 6.80
C VAL A 15 3.82 -7.15 5.52
N GLN A 16 2.59 -7.67 5.54
CA GLN A 16 1.74 -7.72 4.36
C GLN A 16 1.21 -6.34 3.94
N LEU A 17 0.92 -5.46 4.90
CA LEU A 17 0.28 -4.17 4.61
C LEU A 17 1.27 -3.02 4.48
N GLN A 18 2.55 -3.24 4.76
CA GLN A 18 3.54 -2.16 4.65
C GLN A 18 3.57 -1.57 3.22
N PRO A 19 3.76 -0.25 3.10
CA PRO A 19 3.77 0.73 4.18
C PRO A 19 2.32 1.04 4.64
N THR A 20 2.08 0.91 5.95
CA THR A 20 0.73 1.02 6.55
C THR A 20 0.62 2.14 7.59
N LYS A 21 -0.59 2.42 8.07
CA LYS A 21 -0.89 3.42 9.11
C LYS A 21 -1.58 2.79 10.31
N ASN A 22 -1.53 3.48 11.45
CA ASN A 22 -2.21 3.02 12.66
C ASN A 22 -3.71 2.80 12.43
N SER A 23 -4.38 3.65 11.65
CA SER A 23 -5.81 3.49 11.37
C SER A 23 -6.14 2.19 10.63
N GLU A 24 -5.31 1.80 9.66
CA GLU A 24 -5.53 0.57 8.88
C GLU A 24 -5.31 -0.68 9.74
N LEU A 25 -4.30 -0.66 10.62
CA LEU A 25 -4.08 -1.72 11.59
C LEU A 25 -5.13 -1.73 12.70
N GLN A 26 -5.60 -0.56 13.13
CA GLN A 26 -6.67 -0.42 14.11
C GLN A 26 -7.94 -1.12 13.61
N ASP A 27 -8.35 -0.80 12.38
CA ASP A 27 -9.54 -1.40 11.76
C ASP A 27 -9.37 -2.93 11.62
N ARG A 28 -8.17 -3.39 11.25
CA ARG A 28 -7.88 -4.82 11.06
C ARG A 28 -7.83 -5.61 12.36
N TRP A 29 -7.31 -5.01 13.43
CA TRP A 29 -7.14 -5.64 14.73
C TRP A 29 -8.32 -5.40 15.68
N ASP A 30 -9.36 -4.73 15.21
CA ASP A 30 -10.56 -4.33 15.97
C ASP A 30 -10.19 -3.60 17.27
N LEU A 31 -9.26 -2.64 17.18
CA LEU A 31 -8.79 -1.85 18.31
C LEU A 31 -9.55 -0.52 18.44
N GLU A 32 -9.65 -0.03 19.68
CA GLU A 32 -10.43 1.17 20.00
C GLU A 32 -9.80 2.45 19.44
N SER A 33 -8.48 2.48 19.30
CA SER A 33 -7.75 3.64 18.81
C SER A 33 -6.41 3.32 18.16
N GLY A 34 -5.94 4.24 17.31
CA GLY A 34 -4.58 4.18 16.78
C GLY A 34 -3.49 4.33 17.84
N SER A 35 -3.81 4.77 19.05
CA SER A 35 -2.88 4.78 20.18
C SER A 35 -2.68 3.38 20.75
N ASP A 36 -3.72 2.53 20.75
CA ASP A 36 -3.63 1.13 21.18
C ASP A 36 -2.74 0.35 20.21
N VAL A 37 -2.86 0.62 18.91
CA VAL A 37 -1.94 0.11 17.89
C VAL A 37 -0.50 0.52 18.20
N HIS A 38 -0.25 1.80 18.48
CA HIS A 38 1.09 2.27 18.79
C HIS A 38 1.65 1.63 20.05
N GLN A 39 0.84 1.50 21.11
CA GLN A 39 1.24 0.86 22.36
C GLN A 39 1.65 -0.59 22.13
N PHE A 40 0.84 -1.34 21.36
CA PHE A 40 1.14 -2.72 21.01
C PHE A 40 2.43 -2.85 20.20
N LEU A 41 2.60 -2.00 19.18
CA LEU A 41 3.80 -1.98 18.35
C LEU A 41 5.06 -1.72 19.18
N GLU A 42 5.02 -0.75 20.10
CA GLU A 42 6.16 -0.44 20.98
C GLU A 42 6.46 -1.56 21.99
N SER A 43 5.43 -2.17 22.57
CA SER A 43 5.62 -3.17 23.62
C SER A 43 6.03 -4.55 23.07
N GLU A 44 5.39 -5.00 21.99
CA GLU A 44 5.55 -6.37 21.48
C GLU A 44 6.45 -6.43 20.24
N LEU A 45 6.46 -5.38 19.41
CA LEU A 45 7.04 -5.44 18.06
C LEU A 45 8.17 -4.43 17.79
N SER A 46 8.65 -3.69 18.80
CA SER A 46 9.61 -2.58 18.62
C SER A 46 10.92 -2.94 17.91
N GLU A 47 11.32 -4.21 17.96
CA GLU A 47 12.51 -4.72 17.24
C GLU A 47 12.23 -5.09 15.77
N TYR A 48 10.95 -5.18 15.37
CA TYR A 48 10.49 -5.74 14.09
C TYR A 48 9.81 -4.71 13.18
N TYR A 49 9.68 -3.47 13.64
CA TYR A 49 9.04 -2.41 12.84
C TYR A 49 9.80 -1.09 12.96
N PHE A 50 9.63 -0.24 11.96
CA PHE A 50 10.09 1.14 11.99
C PHE A 50 9.08 2.06 11.31
N ARG A 51 9.28 3.37 11.46
CA ARG A 51 8.54 4.38 10.70
C ARG A 51 9.44 5.01 9.65
N ASP A 52 8.93 5.10 8.42
CA ASP A 52 9.64 5.79 7.33
C ASP A 52 9.51 7.31 7.41
N ASP A 53 10.13 8.02 6.46
CA ASP A 53 10.11 9.49 6.40
C ASP A 53 8.69 10.08 6.26
N ASN A 54 7.72 9.29 5.81
CA ASN A 54 6.32 9.66 5.70
C ASN A 54 5.51 9.26 6.95
N SER A 55 6.19 8.86 8.03
CA SER A 55 5.62 8.33 9.27
C SER A 55 4.79 7.06 9.09
N LEU A 56 5.00 6.32 8.00
CA LEU A 56 4.31 5.06 7.71
C LEU A 56 5.04 3.90 8.38
N ILE A 57 4.27 2.92 8.83
CA ILE A 57 4.76 1.72 9.51
C ILE A 57 5.29 0.76 8.44
N ARG A 58 6.53 0.31 8.64
CA ARG A 58 7.21 -0.70 7.82
C ARG A 58 7.77 -1.79 8.73
N ALA A 59 7.81 -3.00 8.21
CA ALA A 59 8.44 -4.13 8.87
C ALA A 59 9.95 -4.11 8.57
N THR A 60 10.77 -4.60 9.50
CA THR A 60 12.18 -4.84 9.20
C THR A 60 12.33 -6.08 8.30
N PRO A 61 13.47 -6.26 7.60
CA PRO A 61 13.72 -7.49 6.84
C PRO A 61 13.62 -8.75 7.72
N GLU A 62 14.13 -8.68 8.95
CA GLU A 62 14.07 -9.79 9.91
C GLU A 62 12.63 -10.13 10.31
N ALA A 63 11.73 -9.14 10.31
CA ALA A 63 10.32 -9.37 10.55
C ALA A 63 9.67 -10.17 9.42
N ALA A 64 9.98 -9.84 8.15
CA ALA A 64 9.46 -10.56 7.00
C ALA A 64 9.89 -12.03 7.00
N ASP A 65 11.16 -12.30 7.32
CA ASP A 65 11.69 -13.67 7.48
C ASP A 65 10.99 -14.45 8.60
N LEU A 66 10.44 -13.75 9.59
CA LEU A 66 9.84 -14.37 10.77
C LEU A 66 8.43 -14.89 10.49
N VAL A 67 7.61 -14.24 9.64
CA VAL A 67 6.16 -14.45 9.56
C VAL A 67 5.67 -15.25 8.35
N ASP A 68 6.55 -15.61 7.41
CA ASP A 68 6.23 -16.43 6.22
C ASP A 68 5.02 -15.90 5.42
N VAL A 69 4.92 -14.57 5.32
CA VAL A 69 3.94 -13.88 4.45
C VAL A 69 4.67 -12.97 3.48
N GLU A 70 4.09 -12.83 2.28
CA GLU A 70 4.64 -11.93 1.27
C GLU A 70 4.55 -10.48 1.74
N PRO A 71 5.65 -9.71 1.68
CA PRO A 71 5.64 -8.31 2.07
C PRO A 71 4.80 -7.48 1.11
N GLY A 72 4.10 -6.48 1.64
CA GLY A 72 3.27 -5.56 0.85
C GLY A 72 4.05 -4.78 -0.21
N ILE A 73 5.34 -4.60 0.02
CA ILE A 73 6.31 -4.06 -0.93
C ILE A 73 7.65 -4.79 -0.77
N GLU A 74 8.30 -5.07 -1.89
CA GLU A 74 9.72 -5.36 -1.94
C GLU A 74 10.40 -4.13 -2.57
N SER A 75 11.39 -3.59 -1.89
CA SER A 75 12.15 -2.44 -2.40
C SER A 75 13.63 -2.72 -2.20
N ASP A 76 14.42 -2.42 -3.22
CA ASP A 76 15.86 -2.32 -3.02
C ASP A 76 16.12 -1.14 -2.07
N PRO A 77 17.03 -1.27 -1.08
CA PRO A 77 17.27 -0.25 -0.07
C PRO A 77 17.75 1.10 -0.64
N ASP A 78 18.19 1.13 -1.90
CA ASP A 78 18.76 2.31 -2.56
C ASP A 78 17.79 3.01 -3.56
N ASP A 79 16.69 2.36 -3.95
CA ASP A 79 15.77 2.87 -4.97
C ASP A 79 14.39 3.19 -4.37
N GLY A 80 13.95 4.45 -4.52
CA GLY A 80 12.68 4.94 -3.98
C GLY A 80 11.43 4.33 -4.61
N VAL A 81 11.59 3.36 -5.52
CA VAL A 81 10.52 2.66 -6.25
C VAL A 81 10.60 1.18 -5.90
N PRO A 82 9.49 0.54 -5.50
CA PRO A 82 9.49 -0.88 -5.18
C PRO A 82 9.69 -1.73 -6.44
N SER A 83 10.45 -2.82 -6.31
CA SER A 83 10.60 -3.83 -7.35
C SER A 83 9.38 -4.73 -7.45
N ARG A 84 8.67 -4.97 -6.33
CA ARG A 84 7.37 -5.66 -6.30
C ARG A 84 6.39 -4.99 -5.35
N VAL A 85 5.12 -4.97 -5.74
CA VAL A 85 4.01 -4.45 -4.92
C VAL A 85 2.88 -5.47 -4.80
N SER A 86 2.38 -5.65 -3.58
CA SER A 86 1.14 -6.39 -3.33
C SER A 86 -0.04 -5.45 -3.32
N VAL A 87 -1.01 -5.70 -4.20
CA VAL A 87 -2.20 -4.86 -4.37
C VAL A 87 -3.47 -5.70 -4.36
N THR A 88 -4.61 -5.04 -4.15
CA THR A 88 -5.91 -5.70 -4.31
C THR A 88 -6.29 -5.84 -5.79
N PRO A 89 -7.22 -6.74 -6.17
CA PRO A 89 -7.68 -6.85 -7.56
C PRO A 89 -8.21 -5.53 -8.15
N PHE A 90 -8.84 -4.72 -7.30
CA PHE A 90 -9.32 -3.39 -7.69
C PHE A 90 -8.17 -2.42 -7.98
N GLN A 91 -7.12 -2.46 -7.16
CA GLN A 91 -5.93 -1.63 -7.34
C GLN A 91 -5.12 -2.05 -8.57
N GLU A 92 -5.05 -3.34 -8.89
CA GLU A 92 -4.48 -3.84 -10.16
C GLU A 92 -5.25 -3.27 -11.36
N THR A 93 -6.59 -3.29 -11.29
CA THR A 93 -7.43 -2.69 -12.33
C THR A 93 -7.14 -1.19 -12.49
N ILE A 94 -6.96 -0.45 -11.39
CA ILE A 94 -6.55 0.96 -11.44
C ILE A 94 -5.18 1.11 -12.13
N LEU A 95 -4.17 0.31 -11.77
CA LEU A 95 -2.84 0.36 -12.39
C LEU A 95 -2.88 0.11 -13.90
N SER A 96 -3.78 -0.77 -14.36
CA SER A 96 -3.94 -1.06 -15.78
C SER A 96 -4.38 0.16 -16.60
N VAL A 97 -5.07 1.13 -15.98
CA VAL A 97 -5.64 2.31 -16.67
C VAL A 97 -4.98 3.64 -16.34
N VAL A 98 -4.20 3.71 -15.25
CA VAL A 98 -3.49 4.96 -14.88
C VAL A 98 -2.47 5.35 -15.97
N PRO A 99 -2.37 6.64 -16.34
CA PRO A 99 -1.41 7.07 -17.37
C PRO A 99 0.04 6.74 -17.01
N GLY A 100 0.88 6.45 -18.01
CA GLY A 100 2.31 6.23 -17.79
C GLY A 100 3.05 7.49 -17.31
N PRO A 101 4.34 7.36 -16.92
CA PRO A 101 5.12 8.48 -16.40
C PRO A 101 5.33 9.60 -17.43
N SER A 102 5.37 9.26 -18.72
CA SER A 102 5.51 10.21 -19.83
C SER A 102 4.17 10.76 -20.35
N ASP A 103 3.04 10.20 -19.91
CA ASP A 103 1.71 10.62 -20.32
C ASP A 103 1.18 11.76 -19.44
N ARG A 104 0.09 12.38 -19.91
CA ARG A 104 -0.63 13.39 -19.13
C ARG A 104 -1.34 12.72 -17.95
N SER A 105 -1.11 13.23 -16.74
CA SER A 105 -1.82 12.77 -15.54
C SER A 105 -3.33 12.94 -15.64
N ALA A 106 -4.06 12.00 -15.04
CA ALA A 106 -5.51 11.86 -15.08
C ALA A 106 -6.14 12.21 -13.72
N SER A 107 -7.31 12.84 -13.73
CA SER A 107 -8.07 13.04 -12.49
C SER A 107 -8.68 11.73 -11.99
N VAL A 108 -9.09 11.69 -10.72
CA VAL A 108 -9.81 10.53 -10.14
C VAL A 108 -11.01 10.12 -10.99
N VAL A 109 -11.77 11.11 -11.49
CA VAL A 109 -12.94 10.85 -12.33
C VAL A 109 -12.55 10.23 -13.68
N ALA A 110 -11.45 10.68 -14.28
CA ALA A 110 -10.96 10.09 -15.54
C ALA A 110 -10.52 8.65 -15.33
N VAL A 111 -9.81 8.35 -14.24
CA VAL A 111 -9.43 6.98 -13.86
C VAL A 111 -10.67 6.12 -13.62
N LEU A 112 -11.67 6.63 -12.89
CA LEU A 112 -12.92 5.92 -12.66
C LEU A 112 -13.64 5.54 -13.97
N GLN A 113 -13.73 6.46 -14.93
CA GLN A 113 -14.34 6.13 -16.23
C GLN A 113 -13.53 5.07 -16.96
N ALA A 114 -12.20 5.16 -16.95
CA ALA A 114 -11.34 4.15 -17.57
C ALA A 114 -11.48 2.78 -16.88
N VAL A 115 -11.57 2.71 -15.55
CA VAL A 115 -11.86 1.46 -14.80
C VAL A 115 -13.20 0.88 -15.24
N ARG A 116 -14.25 1.70 -15.34
CA ARG A 116 -15.58 1.24 -15.80
C ARG A 116 -15.55 0.70 -17.23
N GLU A 117 -14.76 1.31 -18.10
CA GLU A 117 -14.59 0.86 -19.48
C GLU A 117 -13.92 -0.52 -19.57
N THR A 118 -13.14 -0.94 -18.56
CA THR A 118 -12.57 -2.30 -18.53
C THR A 118 -13.61 -3.39 -18.35
N GLY A 119 -14.74 -3.09 -17.68
CA GLY A 119 -15.75 -4.07 -17.30
C GLY A 119 -15.27 -5.10 -16.26
N ALA A 120 -14.11 -4.91 -15.63
CA ALA A 120 -13.54 -5.84 -14.65
C ALA A 120 -14.13 -5.68 -13.23
N VAL A 121 -14.78 -4.56 -12.95
CA VAL A 121 -15.30 -4.19 -11.61
C VAL A 121 -16.73 -3.70 -11.76
N ASP A 122 -17.65 -4.28 -10.99
CA ASP A 122 -19.05 -3.87 -10.95
C ASP A 122 -19.23 -2.59 -10.12
N ASP A 123 -19.83 -1.57 -10.75
CA ASP A 123 -20.23 -0.28 -10.15
C ASP A 123 -19.20 0.37 -9.20
N PRO A 124 -17.93 0.56 -9.63
CA PRO A 124 -16.95 1.24 -8.78
C PRO A 124 -17.36 2.69 -8.53
N ASP A 125 -17.07 3.22 -7.34
CA ASP A 125 -17.33 4.60 -6.98
C ASP A 125 -16.05 5.47 -6.95
N VAL A 126 -16.24 6.78 -6.76
CA VAL A 126 -15.14 7.77 -6.79
C VAL A 126 -14.24 7.63 -5.57
N ASP A 127 -14.79 7.33 -4.40
CA ASP A 127 -14.06 7.20 -3.15
C ASP A 127 -13.23 5.90 -3.13
N ASP A 128 -13.72 4.82 -3.75
CA ASP A 128 -12.95 3.60 -4.00
C ASP A 128 -11.70 3.92 -4.82
N VAL A 129 -11.88 4.53 -6.00
CA VAL A 129 -10.76 4.89 -6.90
C VAL A 129 -9.80 5.85 -6.20
N ARG A 130 -10.32 6.82 -5.46
CA ARG A 130 -9.51 7.76 -4.70
C ARG A 130 -8.67 7.06 -3.63
N SER A 131 -9.24 6.09 -2.92
CA SER A 131 -8.55 5.33 -1.88
C SER A 131 -7.49 4.41 -2.49
N GLY A 132 -7.82 3.74 -3.59
CA GLY A 132 -6.88 2.95 -4.38
C GLY A 132 -5.68 3.79 -4.86
N LEU A 133 -5.92 4.93 -5.49
CA LEU A 133 -4.85 5.84 -5.93
C LEU A 133 -3.98 6.35 -4.78
N GLN A 134 -4.56 6.62 -3.61
CA GLN A 134 -3.79 7.02 -2.42
C GLN A 134 -2.93 5.88 -1.88
N ARG A 135 -3.43 4.64 -1.94
CA ARG A 135 -2.66 3.44 -1.58
C ARG A 135 -1.50 3.26 -2.55
N LEU A 136 -1.76 3.28 -3.86
CA LEU A 136 -0.74 3.16 -4.90
C LEU A 136 0.32 4.28 -4.80
N LYS A 137 -0.12 5.51 -4.48
CA LYS A 137 0.82 6.62 -4.21
C LYS A 137 1.75 6.30 -3.04
N ARG A 138 1.22 5.70 -1.99
CA ARG A 138 1.98 5.33 -0.81
C ARG A 138 2.98 4.21 -1.06
N LEU A 139 2.64 3.29 -1.97
CA LEU A 139 3.54 2.25 -2.45
C LEU A 139 4.66 2.83 -3.33
N GLY A 140 4.57 4.09 -3.79
CA GLY A 140 5.60 4.74 -4.60
C GLY A 140 5.48 4.51 -6.11
N ILE A 141 4.47 3.75 -6.55
CA ILE A 141 4.24 3.41 -7.97
C ILE A 141 3.36 4.43 -8.71
N VAL A 142 2.67 5.30 -7.97
CA VAL A 142 1.85 6.39 -8.52
C VAL A 142 2.29 7.71 -7.91
N GLU A 143 2.36 8.75 -8.72
CA GLU A 143 2.58 10.11 -8.26
C GLU A 143 1.35 11.00 -8.48
N VAL A 144 1.31 12.10 -7.75
CA VAL A 144 0.21 13.08 -7.80
C VAL A 144 0.73 14.45 -8.17
N GLU A 145 0.09 15.06 -9.16
CA GLU A 145 0.29 16.45 -9.53
C GLU A 145 -0.87 17.30 -8.97
N TYR A 146 -0.54 18.33 -8.20
CA TYR A 146 -1.53 19.26 -7.67
C TYR A 146 -1.74 20.43 -8.65
N ARG A 147 -2.81 20.34 -9.45
CA ARG A 147 -3.28 21.44 -10.30
C ARG A 147 -4.53 22.06 -9.69
N THR A 148 -5.55 22.38 -10.49
CA THR A 148 -6.88 22.76 -9.98
C THR A 148 -7.51 21.63 -9.17
N VAL A 149 -7.27 20.39 -9.59
CA VAL A 149 -7.62 19.17 -8.86
C VAL A 149 -6.42 18.22 -8.86
N PRO A 150 -6.31 17.30 -7.89
CA PRO A 150 -5.28 16.26 -7.92
C PRO A 150 -5.42 15.39 -9.16
N THR A 151 -4.31 15.21 -9.88
CA THR A 151 -4.20 14.29 -11.01
C THR A 151 -3.07 13.29 -10.76
N TYR A 152 -3.20 12.09 -11.31
CA TYR A 152 -2.33 10.95 -11.03
C TYR A 152 -1.75 10.37 -12.31
N ARG A 153 -0.53 9.83 -12.21
CA ARG A 153 0.14 9.02 -13.23
C ARG A 153 1.09 8.04 -12.55
N LEU A 154 1.55 7.02 -13.26
CA LEU A 154 2.58 6.12 -12.78
C LEU A 154 3.89 6.88 -12.53
N ALA A 155 4.61 6.52 -11.48
CA ALA A 155 5.91 7.09 -11.15
C ALA A 155 7.02 6.51 -12.05
N VAL A 156 6.86 5.26 -12.48
CA VAL A 156 7.78 4.52 -13.35
C VAL A 156 7.01 3.79 -14.44
N ASP A 157 7.72 3.25 -15.43
CA ASP A 157 7.11 2.39 -16.45
C ASP A 157 6.56 1.10 -15.83
N ARG A 158 5.52 0.54 -16.46
CA ARG A 158 4.83 -0.67 -15.94
C ARG A 158 5.74 -1.89 -15.88
N ASP A 159 6.78 -1.92 -16.71
CA ASP A 159 7.74 -3.02 -16.80
C ASP A 159 8.87 -2.91 -15.76
N GLU A 160 8.91 -1.83 -14.96
CA GLU A 160 9.94 -1.59 -13.92
C GLU A 160 9.56 -2.17 -12.54
N PHE A 161 8.32 -2.63 -12.36
CA PHE A 161 7.87 -3.24 -11.10
C PHE A 161 6.92 -4.41 -11.37
N ASP A 162 6.99 -5.43 -10.51
CA ASP A 162 6.06 -6.55 -10.50
C ASP A 162 4.84 -6.24 -9.63
N VAL A 163 3.67 -6.74 -10.07
CA VAL A 163 2.42 -6.66 -9.31
C VAL A 163 2.01 -8.06 -8.87
N SER A 164 1.85 -8.25 -7.57
CA SER A 164 1.18 -9.42 -6.99
C SER A 164 -0.20 -9.02 -6.46
N VAL A 165 -1.18 -9.90 -6.66
CA VAL A 165 -2.54 -9.68 -6.18
C VAL A 165 -2.74 -10.45 -4.88
N SER A 166 -2.99 -9.73 -3.79
CA SER A 166 -3.34 -10.28 -2.48
C SER A 166 -4.85 -10.17 -2.23
N GLU A 167 -5.42 -11.20 -1.62
CA GLU A 167 -6.86 -11.29 -1.25
C GLU A 167 -7.24 -10.33 -0.10
#